data_AF-A0A3D0QD48-F1
#
_entry.id   AF-A0A3D0QD48-F1
#
_cell.length_a   1.000
_cell.length_b   1.000
_cell.length_c   1.000
_cell.angle_alpha   90.00
_cell.angle_beta   90.00
_cell.angle_gamma   90.00
#
_symmetry.space_group_name_H-M   'P 1'
#
loop_
_entity.id
_entity.type
_entity.pdbx_description
1 polymer ?
#
loop_
_entity_poly.entity_id
_entity_poly.type
_entity_poly.pdbx_seq_one_letter_code
_entity_poly.pdbx_strand_id
1 'polypeptide(L)'
;MKEPDKKTDQLAHEVIGAAIEVHRILGPGFLESVYEEALIVELKTVENLAPIHVAQTLSYLKATGYALALLINFNVPVLEDGIKRVVLT
;
A
#
# COMPACT_ATOMS: atom_id res chain seq x y z
N MET A 1 12.20 9.48 -24.61
CA MET A 1 11.86 8.95 -23.27
C MET A 1 12.20 7.47 -23.30
N LYS A 2 13.00 6.95 -22.36
CA LYS A 2 13.26 5.50 -22.27
C LYS A 2 12.07 4.84 -21.56
N GLU A 3 11.70 3.65 -22.00
CA GLU A 3 10.71 2.84 -21.28
C GLU A 3 11.23 2.50 -19.87
N PRO A 4 10.35 2.47 -18.86
CA PRO A 4 10.72 2.02 -17.52
C PRO A 4 11.15 0.56 -17.54
N ASP A 5 12.07 0.20 -16.65
CA ASP A 5 12.40 -1.21 -16.45
C ASP A 5 11.23 -1.96 -15.78
N LYS A 6 11.27 -3.30 -15.86
CA LYS A 6 10.21 -4.17 -15.29
C LYS A 6 9.97 -3.96 -13.80
N LYS A 7 11.01 -3.50 -13.12
CA LYS A 7 11.10 -3.35 -11.68
C LYS A 7 10.34 -2.11 -11.22
N THR A 8 10.53 -1.01 -11.95
CA THR A 8 9.75 0.22 -11.86
C THR A 8 8.28 -0.03 -12.22
N ASP A 9 8.02 -0.81 -13.28
CA ASP A 9 6.66 -1.17 -13.69
C ASP A 9 5.92 -2.00 -12.62
N GLN A 10 6.62 -2.93 -11.97
CA GLN A 10 6.09 -3.72 -10.87
C GLN A 10 5.75 -2.86 -9.65
N LEU A 11 6.61 -1.89 -9.31
CA LEU A 11 6.31 -0.93 -8.24
C LEU A 11 5.05 -0.11 -8.54
N ALA A 12 4.90 0.37 -9.78
CA ALA A 12 3.69 1.05 -10.19
C ALA A 12 2.46 0.13 -10.05
N HIS A 13 2.58 -1.14 -10.41
CA HIS A 13 1.51 -2.12 -10.23
C HIS A 13 1.12 -2.32 -8.76
N GLU A 14 2.07 -2.35 -7.83
CA GLU A 14 1.78 -2.48 -6.39
C GLU A 14 1.01 -1.26 -5.86
N VAL A 15 1.45 -0.04 -6.19
CA VAL A 15 0.85 1.20 -5.68
C VAL A 15 -0.48 1.51 -6.38
N ILE A 16 -0.50 1.49 -7.72
CA ILE A 16 -1.71 1.78 -8.50
C ILE A 16 -2.72 0.66 -8.30
N GLY A 17 -2.28 -0.60 -8.23
CA GLY A 17 -3.14 -1.74 -7.97
C GLY A 17 -3.86 -1.64 -6.62
N ALA A 18 -3.18 -1.14 -5.57
CA ALA A 18 -3.78 -0.84 -4.28
C ALA A 18 -4.90 0.23 -4.38
N ALA A 19 -4.63 1.33 -5.08
CA ALA A 19 -5.62 2.40 -5.28
C ALA A 19 -6.83 1.94 -6.11
N ILE A 20 -6.59 1.17 -7.18
CA ILE A 20 -7.66 0.57 -8.00
C ILE A 20 -8.51 -0.39 -7.16
N GLU A 21 -7.88 -1.16 -6.28
CA GLU A 21 -8.61 -2.09 -5.41
C GLU A 21 -9.49 -1.35 -4.40
N VAL A 22 -9.02 -0.23 -3.83
CA VAL A 22 -9.86 0.66 -2.99
C VAL A 22 -11.07 1.16 -3.77
N HIS A 23 -10.87 1.65 -5.00
CA HIS A 23 -11.98 2.07 -5.85
C HIS A 23 -12.94 0.92 -6.17
N ARG A 24 -12.44 -0.31 -6.38
CA ARG A 24 -13.28 -1.49 -6.62
C ARG A 24 -14.10 -1.88 -5.39
N ILE A 25 -13.55 -1.72 -4.19
CA ILE A 25 -14.21 -2.05 -2.92
C ILE A 25 -15.30 -1.02 -2.59
N LEU A 26 -15.00 0.27 -2.72
CA LEU A 26 -15.96 1.34 -2.43
C LEU A 26 -17.03 1.49 -3.53
N GLY A 27 -16.67 1.20 -4.78
CA GLY A 27 -17.50 1.52 -5.94
C GLY A 27 -17.46 3.02 -6.29
N PRO A 28 -18.02 3.40 -7.45
CA PRO A 28 -18.02 4.79 -7.92
C PRO A 28 -19.03 5.66 -7.16
N GLY A 29 -18.84 6.98 -7.22
CA GLY A 29 -19.81 7.99 -6.71
C GLY A 29 -19.34 8.77 -5.49
N PHE A 30 -18.19 8.43 -4.93
CA PHE A 30 -17.53 9.23 -3.89
C PHE A 30 -16.61 10.31 -4.47
N LEU A 31 -16.29 11.30 -3.64
CA LEU A 31 -15.23 12.27 -3.92
C LEU A 31 -13.85 11.60 -3.88
N GLU A 32 -12.88 12.16 -4.60
CA GLU A 32 -11.50 11.67 -4.63
C GLU A 32 -10.89 11.48 -3.24
N SER A 33 -11.14 12.43 -2.33
CA SER A 33 -10.67 12.39 -0.94
C SER A 33 -11.15 11.16 -0.18
N VAL A 34 -12.29 10.56 -0.55
CA VAL A 34 -12.77 9.34 0.12
C VAL A 34 -11.93 8.13 -0.28
N TYR A 35 -11.53 8.04 -1.56
CA TYR A 35 -10.66 6.95 -2.01
C TYR A 35 -9.24 7.12 -1.46
N GLU A 36 -8.76 8.35 -1.32
CA GLU A 36 -7.47 8.67 -0.70
C GLU A 36 -7.43 8.20 0.76
N GLU A 37 -8.45 8.57 1.54
CA GLU A 37 -8.54 8.20 2.97
C GLU A 37 -8.76 6.69 3.18
N ALA A 38 -9.40 6.00 2.23
CA ALA A 38 -9.70 4.56 2.34
C ALA A 38 -8.49 3.64 2.11
N LEU A 39 -7.30 4.19 1.84
CA LEU A 39 -6.04 3.47 1.74
C LEU A 39 -5.11 3.84 2.89
N ILE A 40 -4.85 2.92 3.81
CA ILE A 40 -3.87 3.18 4.88
C ILE A 40 -2.46 3.20 4.28
N VAL A 41 -1.67 4.22 4.61
CA VAL A 41 -0.24 4.26 4.28
C VAL A 41 0.57 4.22 5.57
N GLU A 42 1.30 3.13 5.79
CA GLU A 42 2.15 2.94 6.96
C GLU A 42 3.62 2.97 6.58
N LEU A 43 4.36 3.92 7.14
CA LEU A 43 5.77 4.14 6.83
C LEU A 43 6.69 3.54 7.90
N LYS A 44 7.82 2.96 7.49
CA LYS A 44 8.88 2.43 8.33
C LYS A 44 10.26 2.83 7.79
N THR A 45 11.25 2.81 8.67
CA THR A 45 12.68 2.98 8.35
C THR A 45 13.46 2.00 9.22
N VAL A 46 13.26 0.71 8.97
CA VAL A 46 13.80 -0.39 9.80
C VAL A 46 14.67 -1.31 8.96
N GLU A 47 15.65 -1.98 9.58
CA GLU A 47 16.54 -2.92 8.89
C GLU A 47 15.77 -3.97 8.09
N ASN A 48 14.74 -4.58 8.69
CA ASN A 48 13.89 -5.57 8.03
C ASN A 48 12.44 -5.44 8.49
N LEU A 49 11.49 -5.62 7.55
CA LEU A 49 10.08 -5.73 7.89
C LEU A 49 9.78 -7.06 8.58
N ALA A 50 9.81 -7.05 9.91
CA ALA A 50 9.38 -8.17 10.74
C ALA A 50 7.85 -8.35 10.73
N PRO A 51 7.34 -9.57 11.05
CA PRO A 51 5.89 -9.86 11.10
C PRO A 51 5.08 -8.91 12.00
N ILE A 52 5.69 -8.34 13.04
CA ILE A 52 5.06 -7.38 13.93
C ILE A 52 4.59 -6.11 13.20
N HIS A 53 5.32 -5.64 12.19
CA HIS A 53 4.91 -4.47 11.41
C HIS A 53 3.65 -4.76 10.60
N VAL A 54 3.54 -5.95 10.02
CA VAL A 54 2.32 -6.38 9.32
C VAL A 54 1.16 -6.52 10.31
N ALA A 55 1.41 -7.09 11.49
CA ALA A 55 0.39 -7.21 12.54
C ALA A 55 -0.11 -5.85 13.04
N GLN A 56 0.78 -4.85 13.13
CA GLN A 56 0.42 -3.46 13.41
C GLN A 56 -0.50 -2.90 12.33
N THR A 57 -0.12 -3.04 11.05
CA THR A 57 -0.95 -2.59 9.92
C THR A 57 -2.32 -3.26 9.90
N LEU A 58 -2.39 -4.57 10.14
CA LEU A 58 -3.64 -5.31 10.25
C LEU A 58 -4.52 -4.82 11.40
N SER A 59 -3.92 -4.34 12.50
CA SER A 59 -4.68 -3.77 13.62
C SER A 59 -5.34 -2.47 13.22
N TYR A 60 -4.66 -1.60 12.46
CA TYR A 60 -5.25 -0.37 11.93
C TYR A 60 -6.39 -0.68 10.95
N LEU A 61 -6.19 -1.61 10.02
CA LEU A 61 -7.23 -2.02 9.07
C LEU A 61 -8.50 -2.50 9.79
N LYS A 62 -8.35 -3.33 10.83
CA LYS A 62 -9.49 -3.80 11.65
C LYS A 62 -10.18 -2.67 12.40
N ALA A 63 -9.41 -1.70 12.92
CA ALA A 63 -9.94 -0.61 13.72
C ALA A 63 -10.69 0.43 12.88
N THR A 64 -10.23 0.72 11.66
CA THR A 64 -10.86 1.70 10.77
C THR A 64 -11.95 1.09 9.90
N GLY A 65 -11.96 -0.24 9.73
CA GLY A 65 -12.83 -0.92 8.78
C GLY A 65 -12.36 -0.80 7.33
N TYR A 66 -11.12 -0.33 7.11
CA TYR A 66 -10.51 -0.29 5.78
C TYR A 66 -9.97 -1.66 5.40
N ALA A 67 -10.04 -1.99 4.12
CA ALA A 67 -9.66 -3.30 3.61
C ALA A 67 -8.21 -3.38 3.14
N LEU A 68 -7.55 -2.24 2.88
CA LEU A 68 -6.24 -2.23 2.24
C LEU A 68 -5.28 -1.19 2.82
N ALA A 69 -4.01 -1.59 2.93
CA ALA A 69 -2.91 -0.74 3.34
C ALA A 69 -1.65 -0.95 2.49
N LEU A 70 -0.84 0.10 2.35
CA LEU A 70 0.53 0.06 1.88
C LEU A 70 1.49 0.18 3.07
N LEU A 71 2.26 -0.86 3.34
CA LEU A 71 3.36 -0.85 4.28
C LEU A 71 4.66 -0.58 3.53
N ILE A 72 5.27 0.58 3.77
CA ILE A 72 6.43 1.09 3.03
C ILE A 72 7.62 1.22 3.97
N ASN A 73 8.67 0.44 3.73
CA ASN A 73 9.96 0.58 4.40
C ASN A 73 10.94 1.37 3.53
N PHE A 74 11.37 2.54 3.99
CA PHE A 74 12.32 3.39 3.28
C PHE A 74 13.79 3.02 3.54
N ASN A 75 14.08 2.09 4.44
CA ASN A 75 15.44 1.63 4.69
C ASN A 75 15.86 0.54 3.69
N VAL A 76 15.75 0.86 2.40
CA VAL A 76 16.14 0.02 1.26
C VAL A 76 16.83 0.89 0.20
N PRO A 77 17.81 0.37 -0.56
CA PRO A 77 18.46 1.14 -1.62
C PRO A 77 17.52 1.53 -2.77
N VAL A 78 16.51 0.71 -3.05
CA VAL A 78 15.50 0.90 -4.09
C VAL A 78 14.13 0.65 -3.48
N LEU A 79 13.19 1.59 -3.64
CA LEU A 79 11.89 1.57 -2.96
C LEU A 79 11.02 0.36 -3.32
N GLU A 80 11.22 -0.22 -4.51
CA GLU A 80 10.59 -1.46 -4.96
C GLU A 80 10.72 -2.59 -3.94
N ASP A 81 11.87 -2.70 -3.26
CA ASP A 81 12.15 -3.75 -2.28
C ASP A 81 11.55 -3.43 -0.90
N GLY A 82 11.03 -2.21 -0.72
CA GLY A 82 10.51 -1.69 0.54
C GLY A 82 8.99 -1.70 0.65
N ILE A 83 8.25 -1.98 -0.43
CA ILE A 83 6.79 -1.85 -0.45
C ILE A 83 6.10 -3.20 -0.29
N LYS A 84 5.08 -3.22 0.56
CA LYS A 84 4.23 -4.39 0.79
C LYS A 84 2.76 -3.99 0.90
N ARG A 85 1.92 -4.58 0.07
CA ARG A 85 0.46 -4.51 0.23
C ARG A 85 0.00 -5.40 1.38
N VAL A 86 -0.87 -4.87 2.22
CA VAL A 86 -1.52 -5.60 3.31
C VAL A 86 -3.02 -5.50 3.10
N VAL A 87 -3.69 -6.65 3.00
CA VAL A 87 -5.13 -6.75 2.73
C VAL A 87 -5.79 -7.45 3.90
N LEU A 88 -6.91 -6.89 4.36
CA LEU A 88 -7.80 -7.50 5.34
C LEU A 88 -8.92 -8.21 4.58
N THR A 89 -8.80 -9.54 4.46
CA THR A 89 -9.85 -10.44 3.91
C THR A 89 -10.75 -10.99 4.99
#